data_AF-A0ABD2RYI5-F1
#
_entry.id   AF-A0ABD2RYI5-F1
#
_cell.length_a   1.000
_cell.length_b   1.000
_cell.length_c   1.000
_cell.angle_alpha   90.00
_cell.angle_beta   90.00
_cell.angle_gamma   90.00
#
_symmetry.space_group_name_H-M   'P 1'
#
loop_
_entity.id
_entity.type
_entity.pdbx_description
1 polymer ?
#
loop_
_entity_poly.entity_id
_entity_poly.type
_entity_poly.pdbx_seq_one_letter_code
_entity_poly.pdbx_strand_id
1 'polypeptide(L)'
;MEIVAKLQKQFMDFISALYRERFLDDQFLQLQKLQDESNPDFVFEVVSLFFEDSEKLINNLAAALQQQVVDFKQVDSHVHQFKGSSSSIGAQRVKNACMAFKTFCEEKNIEGWV
;
A
#
# COMPACT_ATOMS: atom_id res chain seq x y z
N MET A 1 30.27 -14.03 12.53
CA MET A 1 29.07 -14.82 12.88
C MET A 1 28.12 -14.02 13.79
N GLU A 2 28.62 -13.35 14.83
CA GLU A 2 27.82 -12.52 15.75
C GLU A 2 27.05 -11.36 15.09
N ILE A 3 27.68 -10.65 14.13
CA ILE A 3 27.04 -9.53 13.40
C ILE A 3 25.84 -10.01 12.57
N VAL A 4 25.99 -11.14 11.87
CA VAL A 4 24.91 -11.71 11.04
C VAL A 4 23.72 -12.10 11.91
N ALA A 5 23.97 -12.76 13.05
CA ALA A 5 22.91 -13.11 13.99
C ALA A 5 22.19 -11.86 14.55
N LYS A 6 22.93 -10.78 14.83
CA LYS A 6 22.35 -9.50 15.26
C LYS A 6 21.47 -8.88 14.17
N LEU A 7 21.92 -8.85 12.92
CA LEU A 7 21.14 -8.31 11.80
C LEU A 7 19.87 -9.14 11.55
N GLN A 8 19.96 -10.47 11.61
CA GLN A 8 18.80 -11.35 11.49
C GLN A 8 17.77 -11.08 12.59
N LYS A 9 18.23 -10.93 13.84
CA LYS A 9 17.34 -10.56 14.96
C LYS A 9 16.66 -9.21 14.71
N GLN A 10 17.42 -8.19 14.33
CA GLN A 10 16.87 -6.85 14.04
C GLN A 10 15.84 -6.89 12.92
N PHE A 11 16.09 -7.65 11.87
CA PHE A 11 15.15 -7.84 10.77
C PHE A 11 13.85 -8.50 11.24
N MET A 12 13.94 -9.58 12.02
CA MET A 12 12.77 -10.28 12.56
C MET A 12 11.96 -9.38 13.52
N ASP A 13 12.63 -8.62 14.38
CA ASP A 13 12.00 -7.69 15.31
C ASP A 13 11.26 -6.58 14.54
N PHE A 14 11.87 -6.05 13.47
CA PHE A 14 11.28 -5.03 12.62
C PHE A 14 10.05 -5.54 11.85
N ILE A 15 10.17 -6.68 11.16
CA ILE A 15 9.04 -7.29 10.43
C ILE A 15 7.89 -7.61 11.40
N SER A 16 8.19 -8.15 12.59
CA SER A 16 7.18 -8.42 13.61
C SER A 16 6.44 -7.16 14.08
N ALA A 17 7.15 -6.02 14.18
CA ALA A 17 6.53 -4.74 14.50
C ALA A 17 5.58 -4.28 13.39
N LEU A 18 5.96 -4.40 12.11
CA LEU A 18 5.10 -4.04 10.98
C LEU A 18 3.77 -4.81 10.96
N TYR A 19 3.79 -6.12 11.25
CA TYR A 19 2.56 -6.92 11.38
C TYR A 19 1.74 -6.55 12.60
N ARG A 20 2.38 -6.42 13.77
CA ARG A 20 1.70 -6.07 15.03
C ARG A 20 0.99 -4.72 14.92
N GLU A 21 1.64 -3.76 14.25
CA GLU A 21 1.10 -2.44 14.00
C GLU A 21 0.18 -2.38 12.77
N ARG A 22 -0.08 -3.49 12.09
CA ARG A 22 -0.99 -3.58 10.94
C ARG A 22 -0.53 -2.78 9.71
N PHE A 23 0.77 -2.52 9.57
CA PHE A 23 1.31 -2.04 8.29
C PHE A 23 1.20 -3.11 7.21
N LEU A 24 1.51 -4.36 7.58
CA LEU A 24 1.45 -5.52 6.72
C LEU A 24 0.38 -6.52 7.19
N ASP A 25 -0.30 -7.18 6.25
CA ASP A 25 -1.20 -8.31 6.51
C ASP A 25 -0.71 -9.61 5.84
N ASP A 26 -1.47 -10.69 6.00
CA ASP A 26 -1.10 -12.04 5.56
C ASP A 26 -0.81 -12.14 4.06
N GLN A 27 -1.26 -11.18 3.25
CA GLN A 27 -0.93 -11.15 1.82
C GLN A 27 0.57 -10.93 1.59
N PHE A 28 1.23 -10.09 2.41
CA PHE A 28 2.69 -9.90 2.29
C PHE A 28 3.44 -11.20 2.60
N LEU A 29 2.93 -12.01 3.55
CA LEU A 29 3.49 -13.33 3.84
C LEU A 29 3.33 -14.29 2.65
N GLN A 30 2.22 -14.19 1.90
CA GLN A 30 2.08 -14.98 0.67
C GLN A 30 3.10 -14.57 -0.40
N LEU A 31 3.38 -13.27 -0.55
CA LEU A 31 4.45 -12.81 -1.46
C LEU A 31 5.81 -13.35 -1.05
N GLN A 32 6.14 -13.33 0.24
CA GLN A 32 7.40 -13.90 0.73
C GLN A 32 7.57 -15.39 0.43
N LYS A 33 6.47 -16.17 0.42
CA LYS A 33 6.50 -17.60 0.08
C LYS A 33 6.74 -17.89 -1.40
N LEU A 34 6.52 -16.90 -2.28
CA LEU A 34 6.78 -17.02 -3.71
C LEU A 34 8.24 -16.72 -4.06
N GLN A 35 9.00 -16.15 -3.13
CA GLN A 35 10.43 -15.94 -3.28
C GLN A 35 11.19 -17.22 -2.92
N ASP A 36 12.08 -17.64 -3.81
CA ASP A 36 12.93 -18.82 -3.62
C ASP A 36 14.34 -18.59 -4.21
N GLU A 37 15.18 -19.63 -4.23
CA GLU A 37 16.54 -19.54 -4.75
C GLU A 37 16.61 -19.27 -6.26
N SER A 38 15.56 -19.58 -7.02
CA SER A 38 15.46 -19.32 -8.46
C SER A 38 14.99 -17.90 -8.77
N ASN A 39 14.25 -17.27 -7.85
CA ASN A 39 13.83 -15.88 -7.93
C ASN A 39 14.02 -15.16 -6.57
N PRO A 40 15.27 -14.84 -6.20
CA PRO A 40 15.58 -14.29 -4.88
C PRO A 40 15.10 -12.85 -4.70
N ASP A 41 14.83 -12.12 -5.78
CA ASP A 41 14.47 -10.70 -5.75
C ASP A 41 12.96 -10.46 -5.91
N PHE A 42 12.14 -11.52 -6.00
CA PHE A 42 10.70 -11.43 -6.26
C PHE A 42 9.96 -10.39 -5.40
N VAL A 43 10.14 -10.43 -4.07
CA VAL A 43 9.44 -9.48 -3.17
C VAL A 43 9.94 -8.07 -3.40
N PHE A 44 11.25 -7.89 -3.64
CA PHE A 44 11.83 -6.59 -3.91
C PHE A 44 11.27 -5.99 -5.21
N GLU A 45 11.17 -6.77 -6.28
CA GLU A 45 10.61 -6.35 -7.56
C GLU A 45 9.14 -5.95 -7.43
N VAL A 46 8.32 -6.78 -6.77
CA VAL A 46 6.89 -6.51 -6.56
C VAL A 46 6.67 -5.24 -5.73
N VAL A 47 7.45 -5.05 -4.66
CA VAL A 47 7.35 -3.86 -3.81
C VAL A 47 7.83 -2.60 -4.55
N SER A 48 8.89 -2.72 -5.36
CA SER A 48 9.39 -1.60 -6.16
C SER A 48 8.36 -1.14 -7.20
N LEU A 49 7.74 -2.08 -7.92
CA LEU A 49 6.66 -1.78 -8.86
C LEU A 49 5.47 -1.13 -8.15
N PHE A 50 5.10 -1.63 -6.96
CA PHE A 50 4.05 -1.01 -6.15
C PHE A 50 4.38 0.45 -5.83
N PHE A 51 5.61 0.79 -5.46
CA PHE A 51 6.00 2.18 -5.17
C PHE A 51 5.89 3.08 -6.40
N GLU A 52 6.39 2.64 -7.55
CA GLU A 52 6.32 3.40 -8.81
C GLU A 52 4.87 3.68 -9.23
N ASP A 53 3.99 2.69 -9.11
CA ASP A 53 2.59 2.84 -9.46
C ASP A 53 1.82 3.67 -8.42
N SER A 54 2.17 3.54 -7.14
CA SER A 54 1.56 4.31 -6.06
C SER A 54 1.84 5.80 -6.19
N GLU A 55 3.07 6.19 -6.53
CA GLU A 55 3.42 7.59 -6.74
C GLU A 55 2.57 8.22 -7.85
N LYS A 56 2.45 7.54 -9.00
CA LYS A 56 1.60 8.00 -10.11
C LYS A 56 0.14 8.11 -9.69
N LEU A 57 -0.39 7.11 -8.95
CA LEU A 57 -1.78 7.11 -8.51
C LEU A 57 -2.08 8.23 -7.51
N ILE A 58 -1.20 8.46 -6.55
CA ILE A 58 -1.34 9.54 -5.56
C ILE A 58 -1.29 10.90 -6.25
N ASN A 59 -0.36 11.10 -7.19
CA ASN A 59 -0.26 12.35 -7.94
C ASN A 59 -1.50 12.62 -8.80
N ASN A 60 -2.03 11.59 -9.48
CA ASN A 60 -3.26 11.72 -10.27
C ASN A 60 -4.48 11.99 -9.38
N LEU A 61 -4.56 11.34 -8.22
CA LEU A 61 -5.61 11.59 -7.23
C LEU A 61 -5.55 13.03 -6.71
N ALA A 62 -4.37 13.51 -6.34
CA ALA A 62 -4.17 14.88 -5.90
C ALA A 62 -4.56 15.90 -6.98
N ALA A 63 -4.17 15.66 -8.23
CA ALA A 63 -4.52 16.52 -9.36
C ALA A 63 -6.04 16.55 -9.62
N ALA A 64 -6.73 15.40 -9.53
CA ALA A 64 -8.18 15.32 -9.69
C ALA A 64 -8.94 16.11 -8.60
N LEU A 65 -8.40 16.12 -7.38
CA LEU A 65 -9.00 16.83 -6.24
C LEU A 65 -8.74 18.35 -6.26
N GLN A 66 -7.69 18.80 -6.93
CA GLN A 66 -7.37 20.22 -7.08
C GLN A 66 -8.18 20.94 -8.17
N GLN A 67 -9.03 20.21 -8.90
CA GLN A 67 -9.89 20.81 -9.92
C GLN A 67 -10.98 21.68 -9.30
N GLN A 68 -11.36 22.76 -9.99
CA GLN A 68 -12.43 23.67 -9.54
C GLN A 68 -13.79 22.94 -9.37
N VAL A 69 -14.04 21.94 -10.22
CA VAL A 69 -15.17 21.03 -10.10
C VAL A 69 -14.61 19.62 -10.09
N VAL A 70 -14.71 18.93 -8.96
CA VAL A 70 -14.13 17.59 -8.77
C VAL A 70 -14.96 16.54 -9.49
N ASP A 71 -14.33 15.77 -10.37
CA ASP A 71 -14.91 14.54 -10.93
C ASP A 71 -14.76 13.37 -9.93
N PHE A 72 -15.77 13.21 -9.07
CA PHE A 72 -15.78 12.13 -8.08
C PHE A 72 -15.75 10.72 -8.67
N LYS A 73 -16.14 10.53 -9.94
CA LYS A 73 -16.05 9.23 -10.60
C LYS A 73 -14.59 8.91 -10.94
N GLN A 74 -13.83 9.90 -11.40
CA GLN A 74 -12.39 9.77 -11.63
C GLN A 74 -11.65 9.50 -10.31
N VAL A 75 -11.99 10.26 -9.25
CA VAL A 75 -11.42 10.09 -7.90
C VAL A 75 -11.70 8.67 -7.36
N ASP A 76 -12.95 8.20 -7.42
CA ASP A 76 -13.32 6.84 -7.00
C ASP A 76 -12.53 5.76 -7.77
N SER A 77 -12.35 5.94 -9.08
CA SER A 77 -11.55 5.03 -9.89
C SER A 77 -10.09 4.95 -9.42
N HIS A 78 -9.45 6.08 -9.11
CA HIS A 78 -8.07 6.10 -8.61
C HIS A 78 -7.95 5.45 -7.23
N VAL A 79 -8.90 5.74 -6.33
CA VAL A 79 -8.95 5.15 -4.98
C VAL A 79 -9.18 3.64 -5.06
N HIS A 80 -10.07 3.18 -5.95
CA HIS A 80 -10.34 1.77 -6.17
C HIS A 80 -9.10 1.03 -6.68
N GLN A 81 -8.40 1.61 -7.66
CA GLN A 81 -7.16 1.05 -8.18
C GLN A 81 -6.09 0.98 -7.08
N PHE A 82 -5.94 2.04 -6.30
CA PHE A 82 -4.93 2.07 -5.24
C PHE A 82 -5.24 1.12 -4.09
N LYS A 83 -6.52 0.94 -3.74
CA LYS A 83 -6.99 -0.11 -2.83
C LYS A 83 -6.57 -1.49 -3.33
N GLY A 84 -6.84 -1.79 -4.61
CA GLY A 84 -6.51 -3.07 -5.23
C GLY A 84 -5.01 -3.36 -5.18
N SER A 85 -4.20 -2.39 -5.60
CA SER A 85 -2.73 -2.47 -5.58
C SER A 85 -2.18 -2.63 -4.15
N SER A 86 -2.70 -1.86 -3.18
CA SER A 86 -2.30 -2.00 -1.78
C SER A 86 -2.69 -3.35 -1.20
N SER A 87 -3.85 -3.88 -1.61
CA SER A 87 -4.32 -5.20 -1.19
C SER A 87 -3.51 -6.34 -1.79
N SER A 88 -2.92 -6.20 -2.99
CA SER A 88 -2.14 -7.28 -3.61
C SER A 88 -0.78 -7.49 -2.96
N ILE A 89 -0.22 -6.44 -2.34
CA ILE A 89 1.05 -6.50 -1.60
C ILE A 89 0.89 -6.63 -0.08
N GLY A 90 -0.34 -6.58 0.44
CA GLY A 90 -0.60 -6.64 1.88
C GLY A 90 -0.32 -5.35 2.65
N ALA A 91 -0.30 -4.19 1.97
CA ALA A 91 -0.19 -2.86 2.60
C ALA A 91 -1.53 -2.48 3.27
N GLN A 92 -1.80 -3.07 4.42
CA GLN A 92 -3.11 -3.08 5.06
C GLN A 92 -3.63 -1.69 5.42
N ARG A 93 -2.79 -0.83 6.03
CA ARG A 93 -3.19 0.54 6.40
C ARG A 93 -3.57 1.38 5.18
N VAL A 94 -2.82 1.26 4.07
CA VAL A 94 -3.11 2.00 2.83
C VAL A 94 -4.43 1.51 2.22
N LYS A 95 -4.62 0.19 2.12
CA LYS A 95 -5.88 -0.43 1.69
C LYS A 95 -7.07 0.11 2.50
N ASN A 96 -6.93 0.18 3.82
CA ASN A 96 -7.99 0.65 4.71
C ASN A 96 -8.25 2.16 4.54
N ALA A 97 -7.21 2.96 4.33
CA ALA A 97 -7.37 4.38 4.01
C ALA A 97 -8.16 4.57 2.71
N CYS A 98 -7.87 3.79 1.65
CA CYS A 98 -8.66 3.82 0.42
C CYS A 98 -10.12 3.39 0.65
N MET A 99 -10.38 2.44 1.54
CA MET A 99 -11.76 2.04 1.89
C MET A 99 -12.53 3.17 2.57
N ALA A 100 -11.92 3.85 3.54
CA ALA A 100 -12.53 5.01 4.19
C ALA A 100 -12.76 6.16 3.20
N PHE A 101 -11.78 6.39 2.32
CA PHE A 101 -11.86 7.42 1.28
C PHE A 101 -13.06 7.18 0.35
N LYS A 102 -13.33 5.94 -0.04
CA LYS A 102 -14.49 5.60 -0.88
C LYS A 102 -15.82 6.05 -0.26
N THR A 103 -15.96 5.91 1.06
CA THR A 103 -17.16 6.37 1.78
C THR A 103 -17.34 7.89 1.65
N PHE A 104 -16.26 8.68 1.73
CA PHE A 104 -16.34 10.13 1.54
C PHE A 104 -16.71 10.55 0.11
N CYS A 105 -16.24 9.81 -0.89
CA CYS A 105 -16.65 10.02 -2.29
C CYS A 105 -18.16 9.78 -2.49
N GLU A 106 -18.70 8.73 -1.88
CA GLU A 106 -20.14 8.40 -1.95
C GLU A 106 -21.01 9.46 -1.26
N GLU A 107 -20.52 10.06 -0.18
CA GLU A 107 -21.19 11.14 0.56
C GLU A 107 -21.02 12.53 -0.08
N LYS A 108 -20.19 12.69 -1.12
CA LYS A 108 -19.80 13.96 -1.76
C LYS A 108 -19.33 15.03 -0.76
N ASN A 109 -18.85 14.61 0.40
CA ASN A 109 -18.54 15.50 1.50
C ASN A 109 -17.10 15.97 1.38
N ILE A 110 -16.85 17.08 0.68
CA ILE A 110 -15.50 17.68 0.49
C ILE A 110 -14.88 18.18 1.81
N GLU A 111 -15.68 18.40 2.86
CA GLU A 111 -15.19 18.94 4.15
C GLU A 111 -14.71 17.85 5.12
N GLY A 112 -15.10 16.58 4.94
CA GLY A 112 -14.56 15.44 5.71
C GLY A 112 -13.09 15.08 5.39
N TRP A 113 -12.44 15.90 4.57
CA TRP A 113 -11.10 15.66 4.00
C TRP A 113 -9.99 16.37 4.78
N VAL A 114 -10.34 17.17 5.80
CA VAL A 114 -9.41 17.95 6.66
C VAL A 114 -9.23 17.28 8.02
#